data_AF-A0A068RFP8-F1
#
_entry.id   AF-A0A068RFP8-F1
#
_cell.length_a   1.000
_cell.length_b   1.000
_cell.length_c   1.000
_cell.angle_alpha   90.00
_cell.angle_beta   90.00
_cell.angle_gamma   90.00
#
_symmetry.space_group_name_H-M   'P 1'
#
loop_
_entity.id
_entity.type
_entity.pdbx_description
1 polymer ?
#
loop_
_entity_poly.entity_id
_entity_poly.type
_entity_poly.pdbx_seq_one_letter_code
_entity_poly.pdbx_strand_id
1 'polypeptide(L)'
;MDGHLNKEVIIMLMPIGPSDPLRIHLIDTLHAQVTALAKYQDPSGLWRTIIDEESYLEASATAGFAFGILKAVRKRYISKEYKDIALNAIKGVIDNINDQGELEKVSFGTPVGDTRQFYKEIPLTSMPYGQAMGMMCLVEFLRLYI
;
A
#
# COMPACT_ATOMS: atom_id res chain seq x y z
N MET A 1 3.46 -17.52 -29.57
CA MET A 1 3.63 -16.09 -29.85
C MET A 1 2.23 -15.57 -30.14
N ASP A 2 1.51 -14.87 -29.27
CA ASP A 2 1.93 -13.99 -28.20
C ASP A 2 0.95 -14.06 -27.02
N GLY A 3 1.51 -14.23 -25.83
CA GLY A 3 0.78 -14.20 -24.56
C GLY A 3 1.43 -13.19 -23.64
N HIS A 4 1.23 -11.90 -23.92
CA HIS A 4 1.66 -10.82 -23.03
C HIS A 4 0.46 -9.98 -22.63
N LEU A 5 -0.40 -10.56 -21.79
CA LEU A 5 -1.28 -9.78 -20.93
C LEU A 5 -0.45 -9.14 -19.82
N ASN A 6 0.19 -8.02 -20.11
CA ASN A 6 0.72 -7.13 -19.08
C ASN A 6 -0.43 -6.28 -18.54
N LYS A 7 -1.07 -6.81 -17.49
CA LYS A 7 -1.76 -5.98 -16.49
C LYS A 7 -0.66 -5.45 -15.56
N GLU A 8 -0.79 -4.22 -15.03
CA GLU A 8 -0.30 -3.73 -13.70
C GLU A 8 0.06 -2.21 -13.69
N VAL A 9 0.01 -1.53 -12.54
CA VAL A 9 -0.90 -0.38 -12.36
C VAL A 9 -0.37 1.08 -12.46
N ILE A 10 0.92 1.46 -12.50
CA ILE A 10 1.31 2.85 -12.94
C ILE A 10 2.60 2.87 -13.78
N ILE A 11 3.77 2.49 -13.24
CA ILE A 11 5.01 2.29 -14.02
C ILE A 11 4.81 1.22 -15.11
N MET A 12 3.88 0.30 -14.86
CA MET A 12 3.59 -0.87 -15.69
C MET A 12 2.46 -0.66 -16.70
N LEU A 13 1.72 0.47 -16.63
CA LEU A 13 0.66 0.78 -17.60
C LEU A 13 1.19 1.43 -18.87
N MET A 14 2.41 1.95 -18.83
CA MET A 14 3.05 2.58 -19.97
C MET A 14 4.06 1.61 -20.58
N PRO A 15 4.15 1.48 -21.91
CA PRO A 15 5.17 0.68 -22.58
C PRO A 15 6.53 1.38 -22.54
N ILE A 16 7.05 1.64 -21.33
CA ILE A 16 8.33 2.32 -21.09
C ILE A 16 9.46 1.30 -20.94
N GLY A 17 10.51 1.48 -21.73
CA GLY A 17 11.67 0.58 -21.73
C GLY A 17 12.50 0.68 -20.45
N PRO A 18 13.34 -0.33 -20.12
CA PRO A 18 14.17 -0.33 -18.92
C PRO A 18 15.06 0.91 -18.75
N SER A 19 15.57 1.46 -19.86
CA SER A 19 16.45 2.63 -19.92
C SER A 19 15.72 3.95 -20.13
N ASP A 20 14.40 3.95 -20.16
CA ASP A 20 13.60 5.16 -20.30
C ASP A 20 13.81 6.08 -19.07
N PRO A 21 14.18 7.36 -19.26
CA PRO A 21 14.40 8.29 -18.15
C PRO A 21 13.18 8.42 -17.22
N LEU A 22 11.96 8.36 -17.76
CA LEU A 22 10.74 8.41 -16.97
C LEU A 22 10.60 7.16 -16.09
N ARG A 23 10.95 5.99 -16.63
CA ARG A 23 10.93 4.74 -15.85
C ARG A 23 11.91 4.80 -14.68
N ILE A 24 13.13 5.25 -14.94
CA ILE A 24 14.17 5.40 -13.91
C ILE A 24 13.67 6.34 -12.81
N HIS A 25 13.19 7.53 -13.20
CA HIS A 25 12.69 8.53 -12.25
C HIS A 25 11.52 8.01 -11.38
N LEU A 26 10.58 7.27 -11.97
CA LEU A 26 9.46 6.71 -11.23
C LEU A 26 9.89 5.60 -10.26
N ILE A 27 10.88 4.78 -10.63
CA ILE A 27 11.44 3.76 -9.73
C ILE A 27 12.20 4.42 -8.57
N ASP A 28 12.98 5.45 -8.84
CA ASP A 28 13.70 6.19 -7.80
C ASP A 28 12.72 6.87 -6.82
N THR A 29 11.64 7.43 -7.34
CA THR A 29 10.57 8.04 -6.54
C THR A 29 9.86 7.01 -5.68
N LEU A 30 9.53 5.84 -6.24
CA LEU A 30 8.97 4.71 -5.50
C LEU A 30 9.92 4.26 -4.40
N HIS A 31 11.21 4.10 -4.69
CA HIS A 31 12.20 3.72 -3.71
C HIS A 31 12.28 4.75 -2.57
N ALA A 32 12.34 6.05 -2.90
CA ALA A 32 12.35 7.12 -1.90
C ALA A 32 11.09 7.11 -1.01
N GLN A 33 9.92 6.88 -1.59
CA GLN A 33 8.67 6.77 -0.85
C GLN A 33 8.68 5.58 0.12
N VAL A 34 9.10 4.40 -0.35
CA VAL A 34 9.17 3.19 0.51
C VAL A 34 10.19 3.37 1.63
N THR A 35 11.35 3.96 1.34
CA THR A 35 12.36 4.30 2.36
C THR A 35 11.81 5.26 3.41
N ALA A 36 10.96 6.21 3.04
CA ALA A 36 10.31 7.10 3.99
C ALA A 36 9.25 6.37 4.82
N LEU A 37 8.37 5.60 4.18
CA LEU A 37 7.32 4.82 4.86
C LEU A 37 7.89 3.84 5.89
N ALA A 38 9.02 3.20 5.57
CA ALA A 38 9.72 2.27 6.45
C ALA A 38 10.05 2.85 7.84
N LYS A 39 10.25 4.17 7.94
CA LYS A 39 10.59 4.86 9.19
C LYS A 39 9.39 5.05 10.12
N TYR A 40 8.17 4.97 9.57
CA TYR A 40 6.94 5.36 10.26
C TYR A 40 5.95 4.20 10.41
N GLN A 41 6.34 2.97 10.07
CA GLN A 41 5.49 1.80 10.32
C GLN A 41 5.31 1.61 11.82
N ASP A 42 4.06 1.52 12.26
CA ASP A 42 3.72 1.23 13.65
C ASP A 42 4.07 -0.23 14.00
N PRO A 43 4.37 -0.59 15.26
CA PRO A 43 4.61 -1.98 15.65
C PRO A 43 3.48 -2.96 15.31
N SER A 44 2.25 -2.49 15.15
CA SER A 44 1.13 -3.29 14.64
C SER A 44 1.25 -3.67 13.15
N GLY A 45 2.18 -3.05 12.41
CA GLY A 45 2.34 -3.17 10.97
C GLY A 45 1.57 -2.11 10.17
N LEU A 46 0.65 -1.37 10.80
CA LEU A 46 -0.13 -0.33 10.15
C LEU A 46 0.65 0.99 10.02
N TRP A 47 0.12 1.90 9.20
CA TRP A 47 0.48 3.31 9.23
C TRP A 47 -0.63 4.14 9.84
N ARG A 48 -0.23 5.27 10.40
CA ARG A 48 -1.14 6.30 10.88
C ARG A 48 -1.74 7.09 9.69
N THR A 49 -2.95 7.64 9.86
CA THR A 49 -3.61 8.45 8.81
C THR A 49 -2.78 9.68 8.43
N ILE A 50 -2.04 10.24 9.37
CA ILE A 50 -0.97 11.20 9.09
C ILE A 50 0.32 10.50 9.50
N ILE A 51 1.19 10.28 8.51
CA ILE A 51 2.29 9.31 8.59
C ILE A 51 3.31 9.67 9.67
N ASP A 52 3.67 10.94 9.79
CA ASP A 52 4.79 11.44 10.58
C ASP A 52 4.38 12.09 11.91
N GLU A 53 3.13 11.95 12.32
CA GLU A 53 2.62 12.49 13.59
C GLU A 53 1.58 11.58 14.24
N GLU A 54 1.37 11.76 15.55
CA GLU A 54 0.37 10.99 16.30
C GLU A 54 -1.05 11.25 15.76
N SER A 55 -1.65 10.18 15.25
CA SER A 55 -3.00 10.08 14.71
C SER A 55 -3.41 8.59 14.70
N TYR A 56 -4.67 8.29 14.41
CA TYR A 56 -5.15 6.91 14.42
C TYR A 56 -4.50 6.06 13.32
N LEU A 57 -4.43 4.75 13.56
CA LEU A 57 -3.97 3.76 12.57
C LEU A 57 -5.04 3.54 11.50
N GLU A 58 -4.64 3.51 10.24
CA GLU A 58 -5.54 3.44 9.09
C GLU A 58 -5.19 2.23 8.21
N ALA A 59 -6.17 1.34 8.03
CA ALA A 59 -5.94 0.03 7.42
C ALA A 59 -5.97 0.05 5.89
N SER A 60 -6.73 0.93 5.25
CA SER A 60 -6.86 0.93 3.78
C SER A 60 -5.60 1.44 3.08
N ALA A 61 -4.99 2.51 3.60
CA ALA A 61 -3.69 3.03 3.21
C ALA A 61 -2.60 1.99 3.49
N THR A 62 -2.65 1.34 4.65
CA THR A 62 -1.74 0.22 4.98
C THR A 62 -1.83 -0.89 3.93
N ALA A 63 -3.04 -1.30 3.53
CA ALA A 63 -3.23 -2.30 2.47
C ALA A 63 -2.69 -1.83 1.12
N GLY A 64 -2.87 -0.55 0.78
CA GLY A 64 -2.30 0.06 -0.42
C GLY A 64 -0.76 0.06 -0.41
N PHE A 65 -0.13 0.42 0.72
CA PHE A 65 1.32 0.38 0.89
C PHE A 65 1.86 -1.04 0.81
N ALA A 66 1.23 -1.97 1.52
CA ALA A 66 1.57 -3.39 1.49
C ALA A 66 1.56 -3.95 0.06
N PHE A 67 0.48 -3.71 -0.69
CA PHE A 67 0.36 -4.08 -2.09
C PHE A 67 1.48 -3.48 -2.95
N GLY A 68 1.69 -2.16 -2.85
CA GLY A 68 2.67 -1.43 -3.65
C GLY A 68 4.10 -1.90 -3.40
N ILE A 69 4.49 -2.03 -2.13
CA ILE A 69 5.82 -2.48 -1.72
C ILE A 69 6.05 -3.93 -2.16
N LEU A 70 5.12 -4.84 -1.85
CA LEU A 70 5.29 -6.26 -2.17
C LEU A 70 5.40 -6.48 -3.68
N LYS A 71 4.58 -5.77 -4.45
CA LYS A 71 4.63 -5.78 -5.90
C LYS A 71 5.94 -5.25 -6.44
N ALA A 72 6.41 -4.13 -5.92
CA ALA A 72 7.68 -3.53 -6.33
C ALA A 72 8.86 -4.48 -6.08
N VAL A 73 8.84 -5.21 -4.96
CA VAL A 73 9.81 -6.27 -4.66
C VAL A 73 9.71 -7.41 -5.67
N ARG A 74 8.50 -7.95 -5.92
CA ARG A 74 8.29 -9.04 -6.90
C ARG A 74 8.78 -8.67 -8.29
N LYS A 75 8.52 -7.43 -8.73
CA LYS A 75 8.94 -6.91 -10.04
C LYS A 75 10.41 -6.45 -10.06
N ARG A 76 11.12 -6.57 -8.95
CA ARG A 76 12.53 -6.18 -8.77
C ARG A 76 12.78 -4.69 -9.07
N TYR A 77 11.81 -3.85 -8.75
CA TYR A 77 11.95 -2.39 -8.83
C TYR A 77 12.66 -1.82 -7.60
N ILE A 78 12.45 -2.45 -6.45
CA ILE A 78 13.13 -2.09 -5.19
C ILE A 78 13.77 -3.33 -4.57
N SER A 79 14.66 -3.09 -3.60
CA SER A 79 15.40 -4.14 -2.88
C SER A 79 14.47 -5.10 -2.15
N LYS A 80 14.89 -6.37 -2.07
CA LYS A 80 14.16 -7.43 -1.35
C LYS A 80 14.07 -7.19 0.16
N GLU A 81 14.88 -6.30 0.72
CA GLU A 81 14.86 -5.95 2.13
C GLU A 81 13.53 -5.33 2.58
N TYR A 82 12.81 -4.66 1.67
CA TYR A 82 11.50 -4.08 1.95
C TYR A 82 10.38 -5.13 2.04
N LYS A 83 10.68 -6.41 1.76
CA LYS A 83 9.69 -7.48 1.84
C LYS A 83 9.11 -7.61 3.25
N ASP A 84 9.96 -7.55 4.28
CA ASP A 84 9.51 -7.76 5.66
C ASP A 84 8.58 -6.64 6.13
N ILE A 85 8.81 -5.40 5.66
CA ILE A 85 7.92 -4.25 5.89
C ILE A 85 6.53 -4.53 5.32
N ALA A 86 6.46 -5.02 4.08
CA ALA A 86 5.19 -5.38 3.46
C ALA A 86 4.51 -6.57 4.17
N LEU A 87 5.26 -7.58 4.59
CA LEU A 87 4.70 -8.73 5.32
C LEU A 87 4.12 -8.33 6.69
N ASN A 88 4.80 -7.44 7.41
CA ASN A 88 4.27 -6.88 8.65
C ASN A 88 2.98 -6.10 8.41
N ALA A 89 2.93 -5.31 7.33
CA ALA A 89 1.74 -4.59 6.94
C ALA A 89 0.57 -5.52 6.56
N ILE A 90 0.85 -6.59 5.81
CA ILE A 90 -0.14 -7.61 5.44
C ILE A 90 -0.72 -8.27 6.69
N LYS A 91 0.14 -8.64 7.64
CA LYS A 91 -0.32 -9.19 8.93
C LYS A 91 -1.26 -8.21 9.63
N GLY A 92 -0.85 -6.95 9.75
CA GLY A 92 -1.70 -5.92 10.36
C GLY A 92 -3.03 -5.73 9.62
N VAL A 93 -3.04 -5.79 8.29
CA VAL A 93 -4.29 -5.74 7.50
C VAL A 93 -5.18 -6.94 7.82
N ILE A 94 -4.64 -8.16 7.84
CA ILE A 94 -5.39 -9.38 8.19
C ILE A 94 -5.96 -9.29 9.60
N ASP A 95 -5.18 -8.80 10.56
CA ASP A 95 -5.60 -8.63 11.96
C ASP A 95 -6.74 -7.60 12.13
N ASN A 96 -7.05 -6.81 11.10
CA ASN A 96 -8.17 -5.85 11.08
C ASN A 96 -9.29 -6.27 10.10
N ILE A 97 -9.29 -7.51 9.61
CA ILE A 97 -10.44 -8.10 8.89
C ILE A 97 -11.28 -8.87 9.91
N ASN A 98 -12.54 -8.47 10.09
CA ASN A 98 -13.44 -9.14 11.03
C ASN A 98 -14.03 -10.45 10.46
N ASP A 99 -14.83 -11.15 11.29
CA ASP A 99 -15.43 -12.45 10.95
C ASP A 99 -16.41 -12.38 9.75
N GLN A 100 -16.90 -11.18 9.42
CA GLN A 100 -17.77 -10.92 8.28
C GLN A 100 -16.97 -10.63 6.99
N GLY A 101 -15.64 -10.59 7.08
CA GLY A 101 -14.75 -10.26 5.97
C GLY A 101 -14.63 -8.76 5.70
N GLU A 102 -15.05 -7.91 6.65
CA GLU A 102 -14.93 -6.46 6.51
C GLU A 102 -13.58 -5.97 7.01
N LEU A 103 -12.92 -5.12 6.20
CA LEU A 103 -11.71 -4.43 6.65
C LEU A 103 -12.12 -3.24 7.52
N GLU A 104 -11.74 -3.30 8.78
CA GLU A 104 -11.99 -2.26 9.79
C GLU A 104 -10.86 -1.22 9.84
N LYS A 105 -11.02 -0.18 10.66
CA LYS A 105 -10.08 0.96 10.76
C LYS A 105 -9.80 1.63 9.41
N VAL A 106 -10.83 1.73 8.58
CA VAL A 106 -10.79 2.43 7.30
C VAL A 106 -11.33 3.84 7.52
N SER A 107 -10.58 4.87 7.12
CA SER A 107 -11.06 6.25 7.20
C SER A 107 -12.24 6.44 6.26
N PHE A 108 -13.22 7.27 6.61
CA PHE A 108 -14.33 7.63 5.73
C PHE A 108 -13.86 8.46 4.51
N GLY A 109 -14.79 8.74 3.58
CA GLY A 109 -14.48 9.54 2.40
C GLY A 109 -13.86 10.89 2.78
N THR A 110 -12.57 11.06 2.45
CA THR A 110 -11.76 12.18 2.93
C THR A 110 -11.47 13.16 1.80
N PRO A 111 -12.12 14.34 1.74
CA PRO A 111 -11.71 15.40 0.83
C PRO A 111 -10.38 16.02 1.28
N VAL A 112 -9.81 16.90 0.44
CA VAL A 112 -8.66 17.71 0.85
C VAL A 112 -9.12 18.67 1.95
N GLY A 113 -8.56 18.50 3.15
CA GLY A 113 -8.82 19.36 4.30
C GLY A 113 -7.73 20.41 4.51
N ASP A 114 -8.12 21.50 5.17
CA ASP A 114 -7.27 22.68 5.41
C ASP A 114 -6.37 22.57 6.66
N THR A 115 -6.63 21.60 7.53
CA THR A 115 -5.89 21.43 8.79
C THR A 115 -5.52 19.98 9.03
N ARG A 116 -4.50 19.73 9.85
CA ARG A 116 -4.16 18.37 10.28
C ARG A 116 -5.23 17.76 11.17
N GLN A 117 -5.84 18.58 12.03
CA GLN A 117 -6.92 18.14 12.93
C GLN A 117 -8.10 17.54 12.16
N PHE A 118 -8.43 18.13 11.01
CA PHE A 118 -9.46 17.58 10.12
C PHE A 118 -9.23 16.09 9.80
N TYR A 119 -8.01 15.70 9.42
CA TYR A 119 -7.71 14.31 9.08
C TYR A 119 -7.76 13.38 10.31
N LYS A 120 -7.40 13.89 11.49
CA LYS A 120 -7.46 13.13 12.76
C LYS A 120 -8.88 12.84 13.23
N GLU A 121 -9.85 13.65 12.79
CA GLU A 121 -11.26 13.55 13.18
C GLU A 121 -12.12 12.78 12.18
N ILE A 122 -11.55 12.34 11.05
CA ILE A 122 -12.28 11.52 10.09
C ILE A 122 -12.76 10.22 10.76
N PRO A 123 -14.07 9.90 10.71
CA PRO A 123 -14.59 8.68 11.30
C PRO A 123 -13.98 7.42 10.67
N LEU A 124 -13.82 6.40 11.49
CA LEU A 124 -13.41 5.06 11.05
C LEU A 124 -14.65 4.20 10.82
N THR A 125 -14.80 3.63 9.62
CA THR A 125 -15.88 2.72 9.27
C THR A 125 -15.48 1.84 8.08
N SER A 126 -16.13 0.68 7.95
CA SER A 126 -16.04 -0.15 6.76
C SER A 126 -16.47 0.63 5.52
N MET A 127 -15.66 0.62 4.45
CA MET A 127 -15.86 1.41 3.23
C MET A 127 -15.39 0.67 1.99
N PRO A 128 -16.12 0.68 0.85
CA PRO A 128 -15.81 -0.14 -0.33
C PRO A 128 -14.37 -0.11 -0.84
N TYR A 129 -13.68 1.04 -0.76
CA TYR A 129 -12.27 1.14 -1.15
C TYR A 129 -11.33 0.41 -0.18
N GLY A 130 -11.67 0.31 1.10
CA GLY A 130 -10.97 -0.51 2.08
C GLY A 130 -10.99 -1.98 1.68
N GLN A 131 -12.16 -2.53 1.37
CA GLN A 131 -12.28 -3.90 0.86
C GLN A 131 -11.51 -4.08 -0.45
N ALA A 132 -11.61 -3.14 -1.39
CA ALA A 132 -10.87 -3.21 -2.66
C ALA A 132 -9.35 -3.26 -2.46
N MET A 133 -8.81 -2.39 -1.60
CA MET A 133 -7.39 -2.36 -1.27
C MET A 133 -6.96 -3.61 -0.51
N GLY A 134 -7.77 -4.08 0.43
CA GLY A 134 -7.55 -5.34 1.15
C GLY A 134 -7.45 -6.53 0.21
N MET A 135 -8.39 -6.66 -0.74
CA MET A 135 -8.33 -7.71 -1.76
C MET A 135 -7.08 -7.61 -2.64
N MET A 136 -6.73 -6.41 -3.11
CA MET A 136 -5.51 -6.22 -3.91
C MET A 136 -4.26 -6.64 -3.14
N CYS A 137 -4.15 -6.24 -1.87
CA CYS A 137 -3.07 -6.60 -0.97
C CYS A 137 -2.95 -8.13 -0.82
N LEU A 138 -4.05 -8.81 -0.48
CA LEU A 138 -4.07 -10.25 -0.25
C LEU A 138 -3.80 -11.06 -1.53
N VAL A 139 -4.30 -10.62 -2.68
CA VAL A 139 -4.01 -11.26 -3.97
C VAL A 139 -2.54 -11.14 -4.34
N GLU A 140 -1.92 -9.99 -4.08
CA GLU A 140 -0.47 -9.83 -4.31
C GLU A 140 0.33 -10.67 -3.30
N PHE A 141 -0.12 -10.77 -2.05
CA PHE A 141 0.48 -11.64 -1.05
C PHE A 141 0.44 -13.12 -1.44
N LEU A 142 -0.68 -13.60 -1.99
CA LEU A 142 -0.84 -14.99 -2.44
C LEU A 142 0.22 -15.39 -3.48
N ARG A 143 0.72 -14.45 -4.30
CA ARG A 143 1.79 -14.69 -5.28
C ARG A 143 3.13 -15.12 -4.68
N LEU A 144 3.30 -15.05 -3.36
CA LEU A 144 4.48 -15.59 -2.69
C LEU A 144 4.45 -17.13 -2.59
N TYR A 145 3.31 -17.76 -2.83
CA TYR A 145 3.07 -19.18 -2.58
C TYR A 145 2.63 -19.96 -3.82
N ILE A 146 2.40 -19.30 -4.96
CA ILE A 146 1.93 -19.89 -6.21
C ILE A 146 2.88 -19.66 -7.37
#